data_AF-A0A521M413-F1
#
_entry.id   AF-A0A521M413-F1
#
_cell.length_a   1.000
_cell.length_b   1.000
_cell.length_c   1.000
_cell.angle_alpha   90.00
_cell.angle_beta   90.00
_cell.angle_gamma   90.00
#
_symmetry.space_group_name_H-M   'P 1'
#
loop_
_entity.id
_entity.type
_entity.pdbx_description
1 polymer ?
#
loop_
_entity_poly.entity_id
_entity_poly.type
_entity_poly.pdbx_seq_one_letter_code
_entity_poly.pdbx_strand_id
1 'polypeptide(L)'
;MTNLICRRVVVAGSAAAAAGLAALKNEAQAQTQTKPTGVSPAELAKHEKFMRLAIAQANRNPGRPFGSVLVDDRTGVVVGEGVVDLAANPMFHSEVMAMNAYIAKHGNKGWENLTMYGTGEACPMCMSAMVWAGIPRMVYGSDTPFVRQYVADINIRAKTVADAGQQIYSNKLLLGGVLSNETDKLFEARGKIGEKK
;
A
#
# COMPACT_ATOMS: atom_id res chain seq x y z
N MET A 1 -8.32 -14.16 -48.16
CA MET A 1 -8.91 -13.58 -46.93
C MET A 1 -9.44 -14.74 -46.10
N THR A 2 -8.68 -15.17 -45.10
CA THR A 2 -8.99 -16.38 -44.32
C THR A 2 -9.63 -15.96 -43.01
N ASN A 3 -10.93 -16.27 -42.84
CA ASN A 3 -11.66 -15.98 -41.61
C ASN A 3 -11.13 -16.86 -40.47
N LEU A 4 -10.52 -16.24 -39.45
CA LEU A 4 -10.23 -16.93 -38.19
C LEU A 4 -11.54 -17.12 -37.40
N ILE A 5 -11.99 -18.38 -37.31
CA ILE A 5 -13.05 -18.79 -36.40
C ILE A 5 -12.43 -18.87 -35.00
N CYS A 6 -12.85 -17.99 -34.10
CA CYS A 6 -12.49 -18.01 -32.70
C CYS A 6 -13.19 -19.22 -32.02
N ARG A 7 -12.44 -20.31 -31.80
CA ARG A 7 -12.94 -21.46 -31.02
C ARG A 7 -12.99 -21.06 -29.55
N ARG A 8 -14.20 -20.85 -29.02
CA ARG A 8 -14.43 -20.82 -27.57
C ARG A 8 -14.09 -22.20 -26.99
N VAL A 9 -12.97 -22.28 -26.29
CA VAL A 9 -12.68 -23.41 -25.42
C VAL A 9 -13.53 -23.23 -24.16
N VAL A 10 -14.55 -24.06 -24.01
CA VAL A 10 -15.26 -24.20 -22.73
C VAL A 10 -14.42 -25.15 -21.88
N VAL A 11 -13.71 -24.62 -20.89
CA VAL A 11 -13.03 -25.44 -19.89
C VAL A 11 -14.11 -25.94 -18.92
N ALA A 12 -14.36 -27.25 -18.94
CA ALA A 12 -15.23 -27.91 -17.96
C ALA A 12 -14.69 -27.63 -16.54
N GLY A 13 -15.53 -27.05 -15.68
CA GLY A 13 -15.16 -26.68 -14.31
C GLY A 13 -14.82 -27.90 -13.47
N SER A 14 -13.55 -28.06 -13.13
CA SER A 14 -13.11 -28.96 -12.07
C SER A 14 -13.43 -28.36 -10.70
N ALA A 15 -13.85 -29.19 -9.74
CA ALA A 15 -14.21 -28.84 -8.36
C ALA A 15 -13.15 -28.01 -7.58
N ALA A 16 -11.93 -27.86 -8.11
CA ALA A 16 -10.91 -26.95 -7.60
C ALA A 16 -11.34 -25.47 -7.58
N ALA A 17 -12.30 -25.06 -8.40
CA ALA A 17 -12.80 -23.68 -8.41
C ALA A 17 -13.49 -23.28 -7.09
N ALA A 18 -14.18 -24.21 -6.42
CA ALA A 18 -14.89 -23.92 -5.18
C ALA A 18 -13.94 -23.75 -3.98
N ALA A 19 -12.86 -24.54 -3.91
CA ALA A 19 -11.83 -24.40 -2.89
C ALA A 19 -11.00 -23.11 -3.07
N GLY A 20 -10.70 -22.74 -4.32
CA GLY A 20 -10.02 -21.48 -4.64
C GLY A 20 -10.85 -20.24 -4.29
N LEU A 21 -12.15 -20.25 -4.56
CA LEU A 21 -13.05 -19.15 -4.15
C LEU A 21 -13.25 -19.07 -2.63
N ALA A 22 -13.26 -20.21 -1.93
CA ALA A 22 -13.37 -20.23 -0.47
C ALA A 22 -12.10 -19.67 0.21
N ALA A 23 -10.91 -19.97 -0.31
CA ALA A 23 -9.65 -19.40 0.18
C ALA A 23 -9.59 -17.87 -0.03
N LEU A 24 -10.01 -17.36 -1.19
CA LEU A 24 -10.08 -15.93 -1.47
C LEU A 24 -11.12 -15.20 -0.59
N LYS A 25 -12.22 -15.87 -0.23
CA LYS A 25 -13.24 -15.31 0.66
C LYS A 25 -12.78 -15.21 2.12
N ASN A 26 -11.89 -16.10 2.57
CA ASN A 26 -11.45 -16.17 3.96
C ASN A 26 -10.32 -15.18 4.29
N GLU A 27 -9.46 -14.84 3.32
CA GLU A 27 -8.41 -13.82 3.52
C GLU A 27 -8.96 -12.38 3.48
N ALA A 28 -10.09 -12.17 2.79
CA ALA A 28 -10.78 -10.89 2.69
C ALA A 28 -11.41 -10.40 4.02
N GLN A 29 -11.44 -11.24 5.05
CA GLN A 29 -12.00 -10.96 6.38
C GLN A 29 -10.93 -10.93 7.49
N ALA A 30 -9.67 -10.67 7.16
CA ALA A 30 -8.67 -10.39 8.18
C ALA A 30 -9.09 -9.18 9.04
N GLN A 31 -9.14 -9.38 10.36
CA GLN A 31 -9.47 -8.37 11.37
C GLN A 31 -8.65 -7.09 11.15
N THR A 32 -9.21 -5.94 11.54
CA THR A 32 -8.53 -4.66 11.42
C THR A 32 -7.22 -4.67 12.22
N GLN A 33 -6.10 -4.38 11.55
CA GLN A 33 -4.80 -4.26 12.20
C GLN A 33 -4.66 -2.87 12.80
N THR A 34 -5.11 -2.73 14.05
CA THR A 34 -5.11 -1.45 14.76
C THR A 34 -3.86 -1.21 15.59
N LYS A 35 -2.99 -2.21 15.76
CA LYS A 35 -1.76 -2.09 16.56
C LYS A 35 -0.57 -2.81 15.91
N PRO A 36 0.64 -2.23 15.95
CA PRO A 36 1.86 -2.89 15.52
C PRO A 36 2.22 -4.04 16.46
N THR A 37 2.67 -5.16 15.91
CA THR A 37 3.14 -6.35 16.66
C THR A 37 4.53 -6.76 16.18
N GLY A 38 5.30 -7.43 17.04
CA GLY A 38 6.61 -7.98 16.65
C GLY A 38 7.76 -6.96 16.55
N VAL A 39 7.62 -5.75 17.08
CA VAL A 39 8.67 -4.72 17.13
C VAL A 39 8.93 -4.25 18.56
N SER A 40 10.17 -3.85 18.86
CA SER A 40 10.53 -3.30 20.17
C SER A 40 9.96 -1.87 20.33
N PRO A 41 9.83 -1.36 21.57
CA PRO A 41 9.39 0.03 21.79
C PRO A 41 10.29 1.08 21.10
N ALA A 42 11.60 0.83 21.03
CA ALA A 42 12.54 1.74 20.37
C ALA A 42 12.36 1.75 18.85
N GLU A 43 12.18 0.58 18.22
CA GLU A 43 11.88 0.48 16.79
C GLU A 43 10.51 1.10 16.47
N LEU A 44 9.52 0.89 17.34
CA LEU A 44 8.20 1.52 17.18
C LEU A 44 8.31 3.05 17.18
N ALA A 45 9.06 3.63 18.12
CA ALA A 45 9.27 5.09 18.17
C ALA A 45 9.94 5.64 16.88
N LYS A 46 10.88 4.89 16.29
CA LYS A 46 11.45 5.21 14.97
C LYS A 46 10.37 5.23 13.88
N HIS A 47 9.53 4.20 13.81
CA HIS A 47 8.46 4.12 12.82
C HIS A 47 7.41 5.22 13.00
N GLU A 48 7.02 5.55 14.23
CA GLU A 48 6.10 6.64 14.53
C GLU A 48 6.65 8.00 14.05
N LYS A 49 7.96 8.26 14.23
CA LYS A 49 8.61 9.48 13.73
C LYS A 49 8.39 9.64 12.22
N PHE A 50 8.64 8.60 11.43
CA PHE A 50 8.49 8.66 9.98
C PHE A 50 7.02 8.64 9.54
N MET A 51 6.15 7.94 10.28
CA MET A 51 4.71 7.98 10.04
C MET A 51 4.14 9.39 10.21
N ARG A 52 4.62 10.17 11.19
CA ARG A 52 4.21 11.59 11.32
C ARG A 52 4.61 12.44 10.12
N LEU A 53 5.71 12.12 9.44
CA LEU A 53 6.07 12.78 8.18
C LEU A 53 5.13 12.37 7.04
N ALA A 54 4.73 11.10 6.96
CA ALA A 54 3.70 10.65 6.01
C ALA A 54 2.35 11.34 6.27
N ILE A 55 1.94 11.49 7.53
CA ILE A 55 0.77 12.28 7.94
C ILE A 55 0.89 13.74 7.50
N ALA A 56 2.07 14.35 7.65
CA ALA A 56 2.30 15.71 7.17
C ALA A 56 2.09 15.82 5.64
N GLN A 57 2.52 14.83 4.86
CA GLN A 57 2.23 14.77 3.42
C GLN A 57 0.75 14.60 3.13
N ALA A 58 0.06 13.72 3.85
CA ALA A 58 -1.39 13.50 3.70
C ALA A 58 -2.20 14.78 3.94
N ASN A 59 -1.79 15.61 4.91
CA ASN A 59 -2.45 16.88 5.20
C ASN A 59 -2.37 17.91 4.07
N ARG A 60 -1.47 17.74 3.10
CA ARG A 60 -1.37 18.58 1.91
C ARG A 60 -2.50 18.32 0.90
N ASN A 61 -3.20 17.18 1.00
CA ASN A 61 -4.39 16.89 0.19
C ASN A 61 -5.62 16.71 1.10
N PRO A 62 -6.44 17.76 1.26
CA PRO A 62 -7.58 17.71 2.15
C PRO A 62 -8.74 16.81 1.67
N GLY A 63 -8.76 16.42 0.39
CA GLY A 63 -9.82 15.57 -0.16
C GLY A 63 -9.53 14.08 0.03
N ARG A 64 -8.26 13.68 0.10
CA ARG A 64 -7.83 12.29 0.19
C ARG A 64 -6.57 12.21 1.06
N PRO A 65 -6.65 11.80 2.34
CA PRO A 65 -5.55 11.89 3.28
C PRO A 65 -4.52 10.75 3.11
N PHE A 66 -4.08 10.53 1.87
CA PHE A 66 -3.02 9.59 1.54
C PHE A 66 -1.71 10.35 1.36
N GLY A 67 -0.76 10.02 2.22
CA GLY A 67 0.59 10.57 2.22
C GLY A 67 1.60 9.47 2.48
N SER A 68 2.78 9.60 1.86
CA SER A 68 3.86 8.64 2.01
C SER A 68 5.22 9.32 2.06
N VAL A 69 6.16 8.67 2.74
CA VAL A 69 7.58 9.02 2.68
C VAL A 69 8.41 7.75 2.48
N LEU A 70 9.48 7.87 1.70
CA LEU A 70 10.46 6.82 1.47
C LEU A 70 11.75 7.19 2.22
N VAL A 71 12.23 6.28 3.07
CA VAL A 71 13.36 6.54 3.98
C VAL A 71 14.48 5.55 3.70
N ASP A 72 15.73 6.02 3.64
CA ASP A 72 16.90 5.15 3.63
C ASP A 72 17.27 4.73 5.06
N ASP A 73 17.16 3.44 5.38
CA ASP A 73 17.42 2.93 6.73
C ASP A 73 18.88 3.07 7.18
N ARG A 74 19.82 3.22 6.24
CA ARG A 74 21.24 3.39 6.56
C ARG A 74 21.53 4.79 7.10
N THR A 75 20.80 5.79 6.62
CA THR A 75 21.04 7.20 6.92
C THR A 75 19.94 7.83 7.78
N GLY A 76 18.75 7.22 7.83
CA GLY A 76 17.56 7.77 8.47
C GLY A 76 16.97 8.99 7.74
N VAL A 77 17.36 9.22 6.49
CA VAL A 77 16.95 10.38 5.69
C VAL A 77 15.75 10.02 4.82
N VAL A 78 14.79 10.96 4.72
CA VAL A 78 13.71 10.90 3.73
C VAL A 78 14.27 11.20 2.35
N VAL A 79 14.14 10.25 1.44
CA VAL A 79 14.68 10.28 0.06
C VAL A 79 13.57 10.40 -0.99
N GLY A 80 12.30 10.32 -0.59
CA GLY A 80 11.14 10.55 -1.43
C GLY A 80 9.93 10.92 -0.60
N GLU A 81 9.08 11.80 -1.11
CA GLU A 81 7.85 12.23 -0.47
C GLU A 81 6.72 12.18 -1.48
N GLY A 82 5.53 11.77 -1.03
CA GLY A 82 4.40 11.62 -1.91
C GLY A 82 3.09 12.02 -1.24
N VAL A 83 2.30 12.79 -1.97
CA VAL A 83 0.90 13.07 -1.70
C VAL A 83 0.10 12.58 -2.88
N VAL A 84 -1.07 11.97 -2.64
CA VAL A 84 -1.92 11.48 -3.72
C VAL A 84 -2.37 12.61 -4.67
N ASP A 85 -2.32 12.37 -5.98
CA ASP A 85 -2.71 13.31 -7.04
C ASP A 85 -3.48 12.60 -8.18
N LEU A 86 -4.70 12.14 -7.87
CA LEU A 86 -5.56 11.47 -8.84
C LEU A 86 -6.07 12.41 -9.95
N ALA A 87 -5.97 13.73 -9.77
CA ALA A 87 -6.36 14.70 -10.79
C ALA A 87 -5.35 14.71 -11.94
N ALA A 88 -4.06 14.54 -11.64
CA ALA A 88 -3.02 14.43 -12.65
C ALA A 88 -2.97 13.04 -13.31
N ASN A 89 -3.08 11.96 -12.51
CA ASN A 89 -3.03 10.59 -13.03
C ASN A 89 -3.68 9.62 -12.05
N PRO A 90 -4.54 8.68 -12.49
CA PRO A 90 -5.16 7.69 -11.59
C PRO A 90 -4.16 6.78 -10.86
N MET A 91 -2.92 6.66 -11.36
CA MET A 91 -1.84 5.89 -10.72
C MET A 91 -1.03 6.70 -9.70
N PHE A 92 -1.22 8.02 -9.59
CA PHE A 92 -0.44 8.87 -8.67
C PHE A 92 -0.97 8.77 -7.23
N HIS A 93 -0.95 7.56 -6.70
CA HIS A 93 -1.07 7.28 -5.28
C HIS A 93 0.16 7.79 -4.54
N SER A 94 0.04 8.04 -3.23
CA SER A 94 1.12 8.63 -2.43
C SER A 94 2.43 7.82 -2.51
N GLU A 95 2.37 6.50 -2.57
CA GLU A 95 3.52 5.60 -2.64
C GLU A 95 4.22 5.72 -4.00
N VAL A 96 3.44 5.76 -5.10
CA VAL A 96 3.94 5.99 -6.45
C VAL A 96 4.58 7.38 -6.57
N MET A 97 3.95 8.39 -5.96
CA MET A 97 4.49 9.74 -5.92
C MET A 97 5.82 9.81 -5.15
N ALA A 98 5.94 9.12 -4.01
CA ALA A 98 7.19 9.03 -3.26
C ALA A 98 8.29 8.31 -4.06
N MET A 99 7.95 7.22 -4.77
CA MET A 99 8.87 6.54 -5.68
C MET A 99 9.30 7.44 -6.85
N ASN A 100 8.37 8.19 -7.46
CA ASN A 100 8.70 9.13 -8.53
C ASN A 100 9.62 10.25 -8.05
N ALA A 101 9.36 10.81 -6.86
CA ALA A 101 10.22 11.81 -6.23
C ALA A 101 11.64 11.28 -5.98
N TYR A 102 11.75 10.02 -5.52
CA TYR A 102 13.03 9.35 -5.37
C TYR A 102 13.75 9.19 -6.72
N ILE A 103 13.07 8.66 -7.73
CA ILE A 103 13.65 8.39 -9.07
C ILE A 103 14.15 9.69 -9.71
N ALA A 104 13.38 10.78 -9.58
CA ALA A 104 13.77 12.08 -10.13
C ALA A 104 15.11 12.59 -9.58
N LYS A 105 15.46 12.25 -8.33
CA LYS A 105 16.67 12.71 -7.66
C LYS A 105 17.82 11.69 -7.68
N HIS A 106 17.50 10.40 -7.62
CA HIS A 106 18.46 9.33 -7.38
C HIS A 106 18.58 8.33 -8.55
N GLY A 107 17.66 8.40 -9.51
CA GLY A 107 17.47 7.40 -10.56
C GLY A 107 16.73 6.16 -10.06
N ASN A 108 16.43 5.24 -10.97
CA ASN A 108 15.72 3.99 -10.67
C ASN A 108 16.68 2.87 -10.23
N LYS A 109 17.21 2.96 -9.01
CA LYS A 109 18.16 1.99 -8.40
C LYS A 109 18.22 2.15 -6.89
N GLY A 110 18.85 1.20 -6.18
CA GLY A 110 19.20 1.38 -4.75
C GLY A 110 18.02 1.24 -3.77
N TRP A 111 17.01 0.46 -4.13
CA TRP A 111 15.77 0.30 -3.38
C TRP A 111 15.91 -0.60 -2.14
N GLU A 112 16.96 -1.44 -2.08
CA GLU A 112 17.11 -2.55 -1.14
C GLU A 112 17.29 -2.16 0.34
N ASN A 113 17.58 -0.88 0.59
CA ASN A 113 17.74 -0.31 1.92
C ASN A 113 16.63 0.66 2.31
N LEU A 114 15.58 0.77 1.48
CA LEU A 114 14.53 1.74 1.69
C LEU A 114 13.34 1.14 2.45
N THR A 115 12.68 1.98 3.24
CA THR A 115 11.39 1.69 3.87
C THR A 115 10.35 2.69 3.39
N MET A 116 9.23 2.18 2.88
CA MET A 116 8.06 2.98 2.56
C MET A 116 7.20 3.15 3.81
N TYR A 117 6.82 4.38 4.12
CA TYR A 117 5.84 4.72 5.16
C TYR A 117 4.62 5.33 4.50
N GLY A 118 3.42 4.80 4.77
CA GLY A 118 2.16 5.30 4.20
C GLY A 118 1.08 5.49 5.26
N THR A 119 0.27 6.54 5.14
CA THR A 119 -0.87 6.74 6.06
C THR A 119 -1.94 5.65 5.94
N GLY A 120 -2.04 5.01 4.77
CA GLY A 120 -2.83 3.80 4.54
C GLY A 120 -1.95 2.61 4.12
N GLU A 121 -2.48 1.41 4.30
CA GLU A 121 -1.92 0.18 3.73
C GLU A 121 -1.82 0.30 2.20
N ALA A 122 -0.67 -0.10 1.64
CA ALA A 122 -0.42 -0.02 0.21
C ALA A 122 -1.43 -0.88 -0.57
N CYS A 123 -2.14 -0.27 -1.51
CA CYS A 123 -3.06 -1.00 -2.37
C CYS A 123 -2.31 -1.96 -3.30
N PRO A 124 -2.99 -2.89 -4.01
CA PRO A 124 -2.32 -3.90 -4.81
C PRO A 124 -1.40 -3.35 -5.90
N MET A 125 -1.75 -2.20 -6.48
CA MET A 125 -0.90 -1.51 -7.46
C MET A 125 0.39 -1.00 -6.80
N CYS A 126 0.28 -0.25 -5.70
CA CYS A 126 1.43 0.31 -4.99
C CYS A 126 2.34 -0.80 -4.45
N MET A 127 1.75 -1.82 -3.84
CA MET A 127 2.53 -2.94 -3.32
C MET A 127 3.21 -3.73 -4.45
N SER A 128 2.56 -3.92 -5.59
CA SER A 128 3.21 -4.53 -6.76
C SER A 128 4.37 -3.68 -7.28
N ALA A 129 4.23 -2.36 -7.30
CA ALA A 129 5.32 -1.46 -7.70
C ALA A 129 6.53 -1.58 -6.76
N MET A 130 6.30 -1.67 -5.45
CA MET A 130 7.35 -1.91 -4.45
C MET A 130 8.03 -3.27 -4.64
N VAL A 131 7.25 -4.33 -4.92
CA VAL A 131 7.75 -5.68 -5.24
C VAL A 131 8.67 -5.63 -6.46
N TRP A 132 8.25 -4.99 -7.56
CA TRP A 132 9.06 -4.85 -8.77
C TRP A 132 10.32 -4.00 -8.56
N ALA A 133 10.24 -2.95 -7.75
CA ALA A 133 11.39 -2.11 -7.43
C ALA A 133 12.35 -2.81 -6.44
N GLY A 134 11.87 -3.76 -5.65
CA GLY A 134 12.64 -4.41 -4.60
C GLY A 134 12.74 -3.59 -3.31
N ILE A 135 11.73 -2.77 -2.99
CA ILE A 135 11.65 -2.03 -1.71
C ILE A 135 11.17 -2.99 -0.62
N PRO A 136 12.03 -3.46 0.29
CA PRO A 136 11.74 -4.65 1.08
C PRO A 136 10.91 -4.39 2.35
N ARG A 137 10.56 -3.13 2.64
CA ARG A 137 9.91 -2.73 3.88
C ARG A 137 8.76 -1.76 3.64
N MET A 138 7.60 -2.08 4.18
CA MET A 138 6.41 -1.24 4.23
C MET A 138 5.94 -1.08 5.67
N VAL A 139 5.67 0.16 6.07
CA VAL A 139 5.07 0.50 7.36
C VAL A 139 3.85 1.37 7.09
N TYR A 140 2.70 1.01 7.65
CA TYR A 140 1.46 1.73 7.42
C TYR A 140 0.65 1.97 8.70
N GLY A 141 -0.18 3.02 8.65
CA GLY A 141 -1.12 3.37 9.71
C GLY A 141 -2.44 2.63 9.57
N SER A 142 -3.39 3.24 8.85
CA SER A 142 -4.73 2.69 8.62
C SER A 142 -4.68 1.51 7.67
N ASP A 143 -5.41 0.44 7.98
CA ASP A 143 -5.38 -0.77 7.17
C ASP A 143 -6.44 -0.78 6.04
N THR A 144 -6.28 -1.69 5.07
CA THR A 144 -7.19 -1.76 3.91
C THR A 144 -8.66 -1.96 4.32
N PRO A 145 -9.03 -2.87 5.26
CA PRO A 145 -10.41 -2.98 5.74
C PRO A 145 -11.00 -1.68 6.29
N PHE A 146 -10.23 -0.90 7.06
CA PHE A 146 -10.66 0.40 7.56
C PHE A 146 -10.80 1.44 6.44
N VAL A 147 -9.75 1.64 5.64
CA VAL A 147 -9.70 2.64 4.57
C VAL A 147 -10.83 2.45 3.56
N ARG A 148 -11.20 1.19 3.27
CA ARG A 148 -12.28 0.84 2.32
C ARG A 148 -13.67 1.32 2.73
N GLN A 149 -13.87 1.73 3.99
CA GLN A 149 -15.11 2.35 4.44
C GLN A 149 -15.27 3.79 3.90
N TYR A 150 -14.16 4.44 3.53
CA TYR A 150 -14.10 5.84 3.10
C TYR A 150 -13.77 6.01 1.62
N VAL A 151 -13.08 5.02 1.03
CA VAL A 151 -12.55 5.08 -0.32
C VAL A 151 -12.77 3.75 -1.04
N ALA A 152 -13.17 3.80 -2.31
CA ALA A 152 -13.19 2.60 -3.13
C ALA A 152 -11.77 2.09 -3.35
N ASP A 153 -11.52 0.84 -2.96
CA ASP A 153 -10.22 0.18 -3.13
C ASP A 153 -10.40 -1.32 -3.39
N ILE A 154 -9.39 -1.91 -4.04
CA ILE A 154 -9.33 -3.33 -4.36
C ILE A 154 -9.17 -4.11 -3.06
N ASN A 155 -10.00 -5.14 -2.86
CA ASN A 155 -9.96 -5.95 -1.65
C ASN A 155 -8.85 -7.01 -1.68
N ILE A 156 -7.60 -6.59 -1.82
CA ILE A 156 -6.41 -7.44 -1.74
C ILE A 156 -5.43 -6.71 -0.82
N ARG A 157 -5.01 -7.38 0.26
CA ARG A 157 -4.09 -6.83 1.25
C ARG A 157 -2.68 -6.73 0.68
N ALA A 158 -1.87 -5.81 1.20
CA ALA A 158 -0.47 -5.68 0.84
C ALA A 158 0.30 -6.99 1.06
N LYS A 159 -0.04 -7.73 2.12
CA LYS A 159 0.55 -9.04 2.42
C LYS A 159 0.34 -10.04 1.30
N THR A 160 -0.89 -10.15 0.78
CA THR A 160 -1.22 -11.07 -0.31
C THR A 160 -0.40 -10.77 -1.57
N VAL A 161 -0.15 -9.49 -1.88
CA VAL A 161 0.69 -9.10 -3.02
C VAL A 161 2.16 -9.39 -2.79
N ALA A 162 2.69 -9.07 -1.60
CA ALA A 162 4.07 -9.41 -1.23
C ALA A 162 4.33 -10.92 -1.31
N ASP A 163 3.41 -11.72 -0.76
CA ASP A 163 3.47 -13.17 -0.77
C ASP A 163 3.28 -13.75 -2.18
N ALA A 164 2.62 -13.03 -3.10
CA ALA A 164 2.55 -13.46 -4.49
C ALA A 164 3.86 -13.19 -5.25
N GLY A 165 4.77 -12.36 -4.72
CA GLY A 165 6.01 -11.92 -5.37
C GLY A 165 7.30 -12.58 -4.86
N GLN A 166 7.23 -13.55 -3.92
CA GLN A 166 8.39 -14.09 -3.18
C GLN A 166 9.55 -14.58 -4.05
N GLN A 167 9.24 -15.08 -5.25
CA GLN A 167 10.21 -15.56 -6.23
C GLN A 167 11.15 -14.48 -6.78
N ILE A 168 10.79 -13.20 -6.66
CA ILE A 168 11.60 -12.06 -7.13
C ILE A 168 11.82 -10.99 -6.05
N TYR A 169 11.19 -11.13 -4.89
CA TYR A 169 11.10 -10.12 -3.84
C TYR A 169 11.18 -10.78 -2.46
N SER A 170 11.94 -10.19 -1.54
CA SER A 170 11.97 -10.63 -0.16
C SER A 170 11.35 -9.55 0.73
N ASN A 171 10.18 -9.85 1.30
CA ASN A 171 9.53 -8.98 2.28
C ASN A 171 10.30 -9.03 3.60
N LYS A 172 11.07 -7.99 3.90
CA LYS A 172 11.81 -7.87 5.18
C LYS A 172 10.94 -7.31 6.30
N LEU A 173 9.95 -6.47 5.96
CA LEU A 173 9.04 -5.88 6.95
C LEU A 173 7.72 -5.47 6.29
N LEU A 174 6.60 -5.92 6.86
CA LEU A 174 5.27 -5.40 6.56
C LEU A 174 4.57 -5.14 7.89
N LEU A 175 4.64 -3.89 8.36
CA LEU A 175 4.18 -3.50 9.70
C LEU A 175 2.96 -2.58 9.60
N GLY A 176 1.80 -3.08 10.04
CA GLY A 176 0.56 -2.31 10.10
C GLY A 176 0.25 -1.71 11.47
N GLY A 177 -0.61 -0.70 11.47
CA GLY A 177 -1.17 -0.10 12.69
C GLY A 177 -0.30 0.99 13.33
N VAL A 178 0.78 1.44 12.70
CA VAL A 178 1.65 2.48 13.28
C VAL A 178 0.93 3.82 13.25
N LEU A 179 0.61 4.37 14.43
CA LEU A 179 -0.22 5.56 14.58
C LEU A 179 -1.59 5.46 13.88
N SER A 180 -2.17 4.25 13.83
CA SER A 180 -3.54 4.03 13.32
C SER A 180 -4.56 4.96 13.98
N ASN A 181 -4.43 5.19 15.29
CA ASN A 181 -5.27 6.11 16.06
C ASN A 181 -5.23 7.57 15.57
N GLU A 182 -4.16 7.98 14.85
CA GLU A 182 -4.04 9.28 14.21
C GLU A 182 -4.50 9.23 12.75
N THR A 183 -4.05 8.21 11.98
CA THR A 183 -4.41 8.09 10.57
C THR A 183 -5.88 7.79 10.35
N ASP A 184 -6.49 6.96 11.19
CA ASP A 184 -7.93 6.62 11.13
C ASP A 184 -8.77 7.89 11.31
N LYS A 185 -8.39 8.75 12.26
CA LYS A 185 -9.03 10.05 12.48
C LYS A 185 -8.89 10.98 11.29
N LEU A 186 -7.80 10.90 10.51
CA LEU A 186 -7.67 11.68 9.28
C LEU A 186 -8.73 11.25 8.25
N PHE A 187 -8.93 9.95 8.05
CA PHE A 187 -9.95 9.44 7.14
C PHE A 187 -11.36 9.77 7.63
N GLU A 188 -11.66 9.56 8.91
CA GLU A 188 -12.92 9.94 9.55
C GLU A 188 -13.23 11.43 9.35
N ALA A 189 -12.24 12.31 9.60
CA ALA A 189 -12.40 13.74 9.48
C ALA A 189 -12.70 14.18 8.03
N ARG A 190 -12.15 13.48 7.02
CA ARG A 190 -12.45 13.76 5.61
C ARG A 190 -13.80 13.21 5.16
N GLY A 191 -14.26 12.13 5.78
CA GLY A 191 -15.51 11.45 5.41
C GLY A 191 -15.39 10.67 4.11
N LYS A 192 -16.50 10.08 3.66
CA LYS A 192 -16.54 9.28 2.44
C LYS A 192 -16.28 10.14 1.21
N ILE A 193 -15.33 9.72 0.39
CA ILE A 193 -14.94 10.48 -0.78
C ILE A 193 -16.04 10.37 -1.84
N GLY A 194 -16.67 11.51 -2.17
CA GLY A 194 -17.78 11.60 -3.14
C GLY A 194 -19.15 11.86 -2.49
N GLU A 195 -19.27 11.74 -1.18
CA GLU A 195 -20.44 12.23 -0.43
C GLU A 195 -20.15 13.69 -0.02
N LYS A 196 -20.96 14.64 -0.50
CA LYS A 196 -20.90 16.03 0.00
C LYS A 196 -21.30 16.01 1.48
N LYS A 197 -20.49 16.65 2.35
CA LYS A 197 -20.91 17.00 3.71
C LYS A 197 -22.04 18.03 3.68
#